data_AF-A0A2S8BSH9-F1
#
_entry.id   AF-A0A2S8BSH9-F1
#
_cell.length_a   1.000
_cell.length_b   1.000
_cell.length_c   1.000
_cell.angle_alpha   90.00
_cell.angle_beta   90.00
_cell.angle_gamma   90.00
#
_symmetry.space_group_name_H-M   'P 1'
#
loop_
_entity.id
_entity.type
_entity.pdbx_description
1 polymer ?
#
loop_
_entity_poly.entity_id
_entity_poly.type
_entity_poly.pdbx_seq_one_letter_code
_entity_poly.pdbx_strand_id
1 'polypeptide(L)' 'MSAETPYARQIVLPNVDLGQPWGVAVDAWDNVYVADYDNRRVLQLVAGP' A
#
# COMPACT_ATOMS: atom_id res chain seq x y z
N MET A 1 23.67 23.52 -11.12
CA MET A 1 22.79 22.43 -11.59
C MET A 1 22.67 21.45 -10.44
N SER A 2 21.53 21.43 -9.76
CA SER A 2 21.27 20.53 -8.63
C SER A 2 20.45 19.36 -9.17
N ALA A 3 20.97 18.15 -9.06
CA ALA A 3 20.23 16.95 -9.45
C ALA A 3 19.15 16.68 -8.38
N GLU A 4 17.88 16.69 -8.77
CA GLU A 4 16.81 16.16 -7.92
C GLU A 4 16.99 14.64 -7.84
N THR A 5 17.12 14.11 -6.63
CA THR A 5 17.04 12.65 -6.42
C THR A 5 15.64 12.22 -6.85
N PRO A 6 15.46 11.39 -7.89
CA PRO A 6 14.13 10.96 -8.25
C PRO A 6 13.61 10.10 -7.10
N TYR A 7 12.58 10.59 -6.41
CA TYR A 7 11.80 9.72 -5.53
C TYR A 7 11.35 8.49 -6.34
N ALA A 8 11.34 7.33 -5.70
CA ALA A 8 10.91 6.10 -6.35
C ALA A 8 9.51 6.28 -6.97
N ARG A 9 9.27 5.67 -8.13
CA ARG A 9 7.99 5.73 -8.82
C ARG A 9 6.88 5.19 -7.91
N GLN A 10 5.88 6.02 -7.62
CA GLN A 10 4.70 5.60 -6.89
C GLN A 10 3.87 4.62 -7.74
N ILE A 11 3.45 3.51 -7.13
CA ILE A 11 2.44 2.60 -7.69
C ILE A 11 1.20 2.73 -6.80
N VAL A 12 0.09 3.12 -7.41
CA VAL A 12 -1.22 3.14 -6.75
C VAL A 12 -1.88 1.80 -6.97
N LEU A 13 -2.31 1.14 -5.90
CA LEU A 13 -3.01 -0.14 -5.98
C LEU A 13 -4.43 0.11 -6.53
N PRO A 14 -4.88 -0.67 -7.53
CA PRO A 14 -6.15 -0.40 -8.20
C PRO A 14 -7.36 -0.74 -7.31
N ASN A 15 -8.36 0.15 -7.31
CA ASN A 15 -9.72 -0.05 -6.81
C ASN A 15 -9.85 -0.57 -5.37
N VAL A 16 -8.97 -0.12 -4.47
CA VAL A 16 -9.11 -0.39 -3.03
C VAL A 16 -9.83 0.77 -2.37
N ASP A 17 -11.10 0.56 -2.00
CA ASP A 17 -11.84 1.51 -1.18
C ASP A 17 -11.37 1.41 0.27
N LEU A 18 -10.72 2.46 0.77
CA LEU A 18 -10.15 2.53 2.11
C LEU A 18 -10.87 3.58 2.95
N GLY A 19 -11.20 3.21 4.18
CA GLY A 19 -11.80 4.07 5.20
C GLY A 19 -10.84 4.27 6.37
N GLN A 20 -10.19 5.44 6.41
CA GLN A 20 -9.23 5.85 7.45
C GLN A 20 -8.19 4.76 7.79
N PRO A 21 -7.31 4.34 6.87
CA PRO A 21 -6.32 3.31 7.16
C PRO A 21 -5.32 3.76 8.23
N TRP A 22 -5.06 2.91 9.23
CA TRP A 22 -4.19 3.24 10.37
C TRP A 22 -2.80 2.61 10.30
N GLY A 23 -2.62 1.59 9.47
CA GLY A 23 -1.35 0.87 9.39
C GLY A 23 -1.19 0.08 8.09
N VAL A 24 0.06 -0.11 7.71
CA VAL A 24 0.49 -0.91 6.57
C VAL A 24 1.66 -1.82 6.96
N ALA A 25 1.67 -3.05 6.45
CA ALA A 25 2.78 -3.98 6.57
C ALA A 25 2.98 -4.75 5.27
N VAL A 26 4.18 -5.29 5.07
CA VAL A 26 4.54 -6.11 3.91
C VAL A 26 5.15 -7.42 4.41
N ASP A 27 4.76 -8.56 3.83
CA ASP A 27 5.35 -9.86 4.15
C ASP A 27 6.51 -10.24 3.21
N ALA A 28 7.14 -11.40 3.44
CA ALA A 28 8.27 -11.88 2.64
C ALA A 28 7.89 -12.30 1.21
N TRP A 29 6.60 -12.32 0.87
CA TRP A 29 6.07 -12.60 -0.46
C TRP A 29 5.55 -11.32 -1.14
N ASP A 30 5.95 -10.14 -0.65
CA ASP A 30 5.55 -8.83 -1.14
C ASP A 30 4.03 -8.53 -1.07
N ASN A 31 3.26 -9.31 -0.31
CA ASN A 31 1.86 -8.97 -0.08
C ASN A 31 1.77 -7.77 0.84
N VAL A 32 0.85 -6.84 0.53
CA VAL A 32 0.60 -5.65 1.35
C VAL A 32 -0.63 -5.88 2.22
N TYR A 33 -0.50 -5.62 3.52
CA TYR A 33 -1.60 -5.68 4.48
C TYR A 33 -1.95 -4.29 4.96
N VAL A 34 -3.24 -3.96 4.96
CA VAL A 34 -3.76 -2.64 5.37
C VAL A 34 -4.78 -2.80 6.49
N ALA A 35 -4.56 -2.10 7.59
CA ALA A 35 -5.55 -1.98 8.67
C ALA A 35 -6.55 -0.87 8.32
N ASP A 36 -7.68 -1.28 7.75
CA ASP A 36 -8.73 -0.41 7.18
C ASP A 36 -9.82 -0.15 8.24
N TYR A 37 -9.60 0.91 9.04
CA TYR A 37 -10.26 1.12 10.33
C TYR A 37 -11.77 1.33 10.23
N ASP A 38 -12.23 2.26 9.40
CA ASP A 38 -13.66 2.57 9.30
C ASP A 38 -14.45 1.40 8.70
N ASN A 39 -13.81 0.63 7.81
CA ASN A 39 -14.37 -0.57 7.22
C ASN A 39 -14.23 -1.82 8.11
N ARG A 40 -13.59 -1.70 9.28
CA ARG A 40 -13.43 -2.77 10.28
C ARG A 40 -12.84 -4.07 9.72
N ARG A 41 -11.84 -3.95 8.84
CA ARG A 41 -11.19 -5.10 8.20
C ARG A 41 -9.67 -4.94 8.13
N VAL A 42 -9.00 -6.07 7.94
CA VAL A 42 -7.62 -6.08 7.44
C VAL A 42 -7.67 -6.59 6.01
N LEU A 43 -7.18 -5.80 5.05
CA LEU A 43 -7.07 -6.20 3.66
C LEU A 43 -5.69 -6.80 3.39
N GLN A 44 -5.64 -7.87 2.60
CA GLN A 44 -4.44 -8.37 1.97
C GLN A 44 -4.52 -8.07 0.48
N LEU A 45 -3.48 -7.42 -0.05
CA LEU A 45 -3.32 -7.10 -1.45
C LEU A 45 -2.15 -7.96 -1.97
N VAL A 46 -2.52 -8.99 -2.73
CA VAL A 46 -1.55 -9.95 -3.24
C VAL A 46 -0.70 -9.29 -4.33
N ALA A 47 0.62 -9.41 -4.21
CA ALA A 47 1.51 -9.01 -5.29
C ALA A 47 1.18 -9.84 -6.54
N GLY A 48 0.81 -9.16 -7.64
CA GLY A 48 0.59 -9.84 -8.91
C GLY A 48 1.86 -10.51 -9.42
N PRO A 49 1.76 -11.60 -10.20
CA PRO A 49 2.91 -12.16 -10.92
C PRO A 49 3.48 -11.20 -11.97
#